data_AF-A0A972NC54-F1
#
_entry.id   AF-A0A972NC54-F1
#
_cell.length_a   1.000
_cell.length_b   1.000
_cell.length_c   1.000
_cell.angle_alpha   90.00
_cell.angle_beta   90.00
_cell.angle_gamma   90.00
#
_symmetry.space_group_name_H-M   'P 1'
#
loop_
_entity.id
_entity.type
_entity.pdbx_description
1 polymer ?
#
loop_
_entity_poly.entity_id
_entity_poly.type
_entity_poly.pdbx_seq_one_letter_code
_entity_poly.pdbx_strand_id
1 'polypeptide(L)'
;MSKKWVYLFTEVEEAEKYVGGNWDDVRGLLGGKGANLAEMTRIGVPVPPGFTITTEACNAYYDSGGKFPEGMWEQTLEALRAVEEQTGKKFGDPKNPLLVSVRSGAKFSMPGMMDTILNVGLNDETAKGMVELTQNERFVYDAYRRLIQMYGSVVLEIPDEAFEEALDKLKEEKGAKEDTDLDAEALKELVERFKAIVKEHKGFEFPQEPLEQLRLAVEAVFRSWNSKRAIDYRNAAGIPHDLGTAVNIVTMVFGNMGWDSGTGVAFTRNPSTGEKEIWGEYLLNAQGEDVVAGIRTPSPIQKMAEELPEAYKQFLDIAEKLEKHYRDMQDVEFTIERGKLWMLQTRNGKRTAKAAVKIAVDMVNEGLITKEEAVMRITPEQVDTLLHPQFDPEEVEKARKEGRMLAKGVNASPGAAVGKVYFDADTAEKMAKEHGEKVIMVRPFTKPDDVHGMIASQGILTSEGGATSHAAVVARQFGIPAVVGASAVRIDLDKRQMTIGDTVIKEGEWIS
;
A
#
# COMPACT_ATOMS: atom_id res chain seq x y z
N MET A 1 -32.33 -19.92 -9.61
CA MET A 1 -31.12 -20.16 -8.80
C MET A 1 -30.91 -18.92 -7.96
N SER A 2 -30.57 -19.08 -6.68
CA SER A 2 -30.12 -17.95 -5.85
C SER A 2 -28.85 -17.36 -6.46
N LYS A 3 -28.66 -16.04 -6.30
CA LYS A 3 -27.46 -15.36 -6.79
C LYS A 3 -26.24 -15.81 -5.98
N LYS A 4 -25.11 -16.11 -6.66
CA LYS A 4 -23.84 -16.49 -6.02
C LYS A 4 -23.08 -15.22 -5.63
N TRP A 5 -22.85 -15.06 -4.33
CA TRP A 5 -22.22 -13.90 -3.69
C TRP A 5 -20.82 -14.18 -3.17
N VAL A 6 -20.47 -15.46 -2.99
CA VAL A 6 -19.20 -15.89 -2.40
C VAL A 6 -18.54 -16.92 -3.30
N TYR A 7 -17.25 -16.77 -3.53
CA TYR A 7 -16.43 -17.69 -4.31
C TYR A 7 -15.20 -18.10 -3.50
N LEU A 8 -15.00 -19.41 -3.31
CA LEU A 8 -13.74 -19.94 -2.82
C LEU A 8 -12.61 -19.64 -3.83
N PHE A 9 -11.36 -19.54 -3.37
CA PHE A 9 -10.24 -19.33 -4.30
C PHE A 9 -10.07 -20.47 -5.32
N THR A 10 -10.60 -21.65 -5.02
CA THR A 10 -10.65 -22.81 -5.93
C THR A 10 -11.76 -22.74 -6.97
N GLU A 11 -12.67 -21.75 -6.89
CA GLU A 11 -13.85 -21.61 -7.77
C GLU A 11 -13.68 -20.51 -8.82
N VAL A 12 -12.45 -20.09 -9.13
CA VAL A 12 -12.20 -18.99 -10.09
C VAL A 12 -12.80 -19.25 -11.47
N GLU A 13 -12.83 -20.51 -11.92
CA GLU A 13 -13.45 -20.89 -13.19
C GLU A 13 -14.96 -20.68 -13.21
N GLU A 14 -15.63 -20.78 -12.05
CA GLU A 14 -17.05 -20.49 -11.94
C GLU A 14 -17.31 -18.98 -11.99
N ALA A 15 -16.46 -18.18 -11.35
CA ALA A 15 -16.51 -16.73 -11.45
C ALA A 15 -16.28 -16.27 -12.89
N GLU A 16 -15.31 -16.88 -13.58
CA GLU A 16 -15.02 -16.62 -14.99
C GLU A 16 -16.21 -16.97 -15.89
N LYS A 17 -16.86 -18.12 -15.68
CA LYS A 17 -18.09 -18.48 -16.40
C LYS A 17 -19.25 -17.52 -16.10
N TYR A 18 -19.39 -17.09 -14.85
CA TYR A 18 -20.46 -16.18 -14.42
C TYR A 18 -20.41 -14.84 -15.16
N VAL A 19 -19.20 -14.30 -15.35
CA VAL A 19 -19.00 -13.00 -16.03
C VAL A 19 -18.79 -13.12 -17.55
N GLY A 20 -18.95 -14.32 -18.13
CA GLY A 20 -18.86 -14.52 -19.59
C GLY A 20 -17.46 -14.75 -20.15
N GLY A 21 -16.50 -15.18 -19.32
CA GLY A 21 -15.17 -15.62 -19.76
C GLY A 21 -14.11 -14.52 -19.90
N ASN A 22 -14.39 -13.30 -19.44
CA ASN A 22 -13.45 -12.18 -19.50
C ASN A 22 -12.77 -11.95 -18.14
N TRP A 23 -11.43 -12.02 -18.11
CA TRP A 23 -10.66 -11.80 -16.88
C TRP A 23 -10.84 -10.41 -16.28
N ASP A 24 -11.06 -9.37 -17.10
CA ASP A 24 -11.29 -8.03 -16.57
C ASP A 24 -12.60 -7.92 -15.79
N ASP A 25 -13.59 -8.71 -16.18
CA ASP A 25 -14.88 -8.79 -15.48
C ASP A 25 -14.78 -9.68 -14.24
N VAL A 26 -13.90 -10.70 -14.23
CA VAL A 26 -13.57 -11.46 -13.01
C VAL A 26 -12.95 -10.53 -11.96
N ARG A 27 -12.03 -9.64 -12.37
CA ARG A 27 -11.50 -8.58 -11.48
C ARG A 27 -12.58 -7.59 -11.07
N GLY A 28 -13.57 -7.36 -11.91
CA GLY A 28 -14.75 -6.56 -11.57
C GLY A 28 -15.58 -7.20 -10.46
N LEU A 29 -15.79 -8.52 -10.51
CA LEU A 29 -16.60 -9.28 -9.56
C LEU A 29 -15.88 -9.57 -8.24
N LEU A 30 -14.63 -10.04 -8.29
CA LEU A 30 -13.85 -10.50 -7.13
C LEU A 30 -12.89 -9.43 -6.60
N GLY A 31 -12.83 -8.27 -7.27
CA GLY A 31 -11.74 -7.31 -7.07
C GLY A 31 -10.41 -7.83 -7.60
N GLY A 32 -9.42 -6.92 -7.72
CA GLY A 32 -8.08 -7.29 -8.18
C GLY A 32 -7.37 -8.26 -7.21
N LYS A 33 -7.55 -8.09 -5.90
CA LYS A 33 -6.94 -8.95 -4.88
C LYS A 33 -7.55 -10.36 -4.87
N GLY A 34 -8.88 -10.47 -4.84
CA GLY A 34 -9.58 -11.75 -4.85
C GLY A 34 -9.33 -12.54 -6.13
N ALA A 35 -9.40 -11.87 -7.28
CA ALA A 35 -9.07 -12.49 -8.56
C ALA A 35 -7.62 -13.04 -8.60
N ASN A 36 -6.64 -12.28 -8.08
CA ASN A 36 -5.25 -12.74 -8.06
C ASN A 36 -5.00 -13.86 -7.03
N LEU A 37 -5.67 -13.85 -5.87
CA LEU A 37 -5.61 -14.96 -4.90
C LEU A 37 -6.16 -16.26 -5.51
N ALA A 38 -7.29 -16.15 -6.20
CA ALA A 38 -7.93 -17.28 -6.88
C ALA A 38 -7.07 -17.76 -8.07
N GLU A 39 -6.45 -16.84 -8.82
CA GLU A 39 -5.54 -17.20 -9.92
C GLU A 39 -4.29 -17.91 -9.44
N MET A 40 -3.64 -17.37 -8.41
CA MET A 40 -2.48 -18.03 -7.78
C MET A 40 -2.83 -19.44 -7.31
N THR A 41 -4.02 -19.61 -6.72
CA THR A 41 -4.54 -20.93 -6.33
C THR A 41 -4.70 -21.85 -7.55
N ARG A 42 -5.34 -21.36 -8.63
CA ARG A 42 -5.54 -22.10 -9.88
C ARG A 42 -4.22 -22.59 -10.50
N ILE A 43 -3.18 -21.76 -10.47
CA ILE A 43 -1.87 -22.14 -11.03
C ILE A 43 -1.03 -22.96 -10.05
N GLY A 44 -1.50 -23.29 -8.84
CA GLY A 44 -0.78 -24.12 -7.88
C GLY A 44 0.36 -23.38 -7.16
N VAL A 45 0.15 -22.10 -6.84
CA VAL A 45 0.97 -21.33 -5.89
C VAL A 45 0.40 -21.57 -4.47
N PRO A 46 1.23 -21.70 -3.42
CA PRO A 46 0.76 -21.97 -2.06
C PRO A 46 0.08 -20.74 -1.46
N VAL A 47 -1.21 -20.57 -1.75
CA VAL A 47 -2.06 -19.51 -1.17
C VAL A 47 -2.79 -20.08 0.05
N PRO A 48 -2.89 -19.36 1.18
CA PRO A 48 -3.71 -19.81 2.29
C PRO A 48 -5.19 -19.94 1.88
N PRO A 49 -5.89 -21.02 2.29
CA PRO A 49 -7.30 -21.21 1.95
C PRO A 49 -8.17 -20.02 2.33
N GLY A 50 -9.14 -19.70 1.48
CA GLY A 50 -10.00 -18.55 1.66
C GLY A 50 -11.05 -18.40 0.57
N PHE A 51 -11.81 -17.31 0.67
CA PHE A 51 -12.88 -16.97 -0.26
C PHE A 51 -13.03 -15.45 -0.41
N THR A 52 -13.73 -15.06 -1.46
CA THR A 52 -14.07 -13.67 -1.77
C THR A 52 -15.59 -13.49 -1.77
N ILE A 53 -16.08 -12.50 -1.01
CA ILE A 53 -17.42 -11.95 -1.10
C ILE A 53 -17.40 -10.87 -2.19
N THR A 54 -18.27 -10.97 -3.19
CA THR A 54 -18.15 -10.19 -4.43
C THR A 54 -18.43 -8.69 -4.26
N THR A 55 -17.95 -7.89 -5.22
CA THR A 55 -18.30 -6.47 -5.35
C THR A 55 -19.81 -6.25 -5.53
N GLU A 56 -20.50 -7.16 -6.20
CA GLU A 56 -21.94 -7.11 -6.35
C GLU A 56 -22.67 -7.25 -5.00
N ALA A 57 -22.13 -8.03 -4.07
CA ALA A 57 -22.67 -8.12 -2.71
C ALA A 57 -22.53 -6.78 -1.96
N CYS A 58 -21.43 -6.06 -2.17
CA CYS A 58 -21.23 -4.71 -1.64
C CYS A 58 -22.28 -3.73 -2.21
N ASN A 59 -22.52 -3.78 -3.52
CA ASN A 59 -23.53 -2.91 -4.14
C ASN A 59 -24.94 -3.23 -3.62
N ALA A 60 -25.30 -4.52 -3.56
CA ALA A 60 -26.59 -4.94 -3.03
C ALA A 60 -26.77 -4.61 -1.53
N TYR A 61 -25.68 -4.59 -0.76
CA TYR A 61 -25.68 -4.12 0.63
C TYR A 61 -26.10 -2.65 0.74
N TYR A 62 -25.57 -1.80 -0.14
CA TYR A 62 -25.96 -0.38 -0.21
C TYR A 62 -27.39 -0.19 -0.72
N ASP A 63 -27.79 -0.91 -1.77
CA ASP A 63 -29.16 -0.86 -2.31
C ASP A 63 -30.21 -1.27 -1.27
N SER A 64 -29.82 -2.14 -0.33
CA SER A 64 -30.68 -2.63 0.76
C SER A 64 -30.65 -1.74 2.02
N GLY A 65 -30.04 -0.55 1.95
CA GLY A 65 -29.94 0.38 3.07
C GLY A 65 -28.96 -0.07 4.16
N GLY A 66 -27.88 -0.75 3.78
CA GLY A 66 -26.85 -1.23 4.70
C GLY A 66 -27.17 -2.57 5.35
N LYS A 67 -27.87 -3.46 4.63
CA LYS A 67 -28.20 -4.83 5.07
C LYS A 67 -27.63 -5.83 4.09
N PHE A 68 -27.11 -6.95 4.57
CA PHE A 68 -26.64 -8.00 3.66
C PHE A 68 -27.76 -8.51 2.75
N PRO A 69 -27.49 -8.70 1.45
CA PRO A 69 -28.48 -9.25 0.54
C PRO A 69 -28.81 -10.71 0.91
N GLU A 70 -30.03 -11.13 0.56
CA GLU A 70 -30.55 -12.47 0.85
C GLU A 70 -29.59 -13.57 0.34
N GLY A 71 -29.28 -14.52 1.22
CA GLY A 71 -28.44 -15.69 0.92
C GLY A 71 -26.93 -15.43 0.96
N MET A 72 -26.46 -14.18 1.12
CA MET A 72 -25.02 -13.89 1.13
C MET A 72 -24.33 -14.37 2.39
N TRP A 73 -24.97 -14.19 3.56
CA TRP A 73 -24.39 -14.63 4.82
C TRP A 73 -24.36 -16.15 4.93
N GLU A 74 -25.39 -16.83 4.46
CA GLU A 74 -25.44 -18.30 4.40
C GLU A 74 -24.31 -18.86 3.53
N GLN A 75 -24.07 -18.26 2.35
CA GLN A 75 -22.94 -18.62 1.49
C GLN A 75 -21.58 -18.32 2.15
N THR A 76 -21.49 -17.24 2.93
CA THR A 76 -20.28 -16.91 3.69
C THR A 76 -19.97 -17.99 4.73
N LEU A 77 -20.99 -18.49 5.44
CA LEU A 77 -20.84 -19.56 6.43
C LEU A 77 -20.56 -20.93 5.79
N GLU A 78 -21.05 -21.17 4.57
CA GLU A 78 -20.73 -22.37 3.80
C GLU A 78 -19.27 -22.35 3.32
N ALA A 79 -18.81 -21.22 2.76
CA ALA A 79 -17.43 -21.04 2.36
C ALA A 79 -16.47 -21.11 3.55
N LEU A 80 -16.84 -20.56 4.71
CA LEU A 80 -16.07 -20.70 5.95
C LEU A 80 -15.91 -22.16 6.36
N ARG A 81 -16.97 -22.97 6.29
CA ARG A 81 -16.90 -24.42 6.57
C ARG A 81 -15.98 -25.15 5.59
N ALA A 82 -16.01 -24.80 4.30
CA ALA A 82 -15.06 -25.37 3.34
C ALA A 82 -13.60 -25.00 3.66
N VAL A 83 -13.35 -23.80 4.19
CA VAL A 83 -12.02 -23.40 4.68
C VAL A 83 -11.63 -24.17 5.94
N GLU A 84 -12.55 -24.38 6.88
CA GLU A 84 -12.32 -25.23 8.07
C GLU A 84 -11.90 -26.65 7.67
N GLU A 85 -12.60 -27.26 6.70
CA GLU A 85 -12.28 -28.58 6.17
C GLU A 85 -10.89 -28.63 5.51
N GLN A 86 -10.54 -27.64 4.70
CA GLN A 86 -9.23 -27.57 4.03
C GLN A 86 -8.07 -27.36 5.00
N THR A 87 -8.31 -26.65 6.10
CA THR A 87 -7.27 -26.33 7.08
C THR A 87 -7.19 -27.34 8.23
N GLY A 88 -8.25 -28.12 8.45
CA GLY A 88 -8.41 -28.98 9.63
C GLY A 88 -8.60 -28.20 10.93
N LYS A 89 -8.85 -26.88 10.85
CA LYS A 89 -9.08 -25.96 11.97
C LYS A 89 -10.55 -25.56 12.02
N LYS A 90 -11.03 -25.05 13.15
CA LYS A 90 -12.42 -24.62 13.30
C LYS A 90 -12.52 -23.20 13.84
N PHE A 91 -13.33 -22.36 13.21
CA PHE A 91 -13.48 -20.95 13.53
C PHE A 91 -14.17 -20.81 14.89
N GLY A 92 -13.45 -20.22 15.85
CA GLY A 92 -13.89 -20.11 17.23
C GLY A 92 -13.67 -21.35 18.11
N ASP A 93 -13.00 -22.40 17.63
CA ASP A 93 -12.66 -23.55 18.46
C ASP A 93 -11.52 -23.20 19.44
N PRO A 94 -11.70 -23.33 20.76
CA PRO A 94 -10.67 -23.03 21.75
C PRO A 94 -9.51 -24.03 21.76
N LYS A 95 -9.56 -25.15 21.01
CA LYS A 95 -8.47 -26.13 20.95
C LYS A 95 -7.67 -26.06 19.66
N ASN A 96 -8.33 -25.87 18.53
CA ASN A 96 -7.69 -25.75 17.22
C ASN A 96 -8.30 -24.61 16.39
N PRO A 97 -8.11 -23.35 16.83
CA PRO A 97 -8.80 -22.21 16.24
C PRO A 97 -8.34 -21.95 14.81
N LEU A 98 -9.31 -21.78 13.92
CA LEU A 98 -9.12 -21.09 12.66
C LEU A 98 -9.16 -19.58 12.94
N LEU A 99 -8.14 -18.87 12.48
CA LEU A 99 -8.08 -17.41 12.48
C LEU A 99 -8.04 -16.94 11.03
N VAL A 100 -8.71 -15.83 10.73
CA VAL A 100 -8.79 -15.28 9.38
C VAL A 100 -8.38 -13.81 9.34
N SER A 101 -7.93 -13.37 8.18
CA SER A 101 -7.83 -11.95 7.85
C SER A 101 -8.99 -11.55 6.94
N VAL A 102 -9.48 -10.33 7.15
CA VAL A 102 -10.56 -9.72 6.38
C VAL A 102 -9.94 -8.57 5.59
N ARG A 103 -9.83 -8.73 4.27
CA ARG A 103 -9.09 -7.81 3.40
C ARG A 103 -9.98 -7.29 2.29
N SER A 104 -10.12 -5.98 2.23
CA SER A 104 -10.78 -5.30 1.11
C SER A 104 -10.06 -5.51 -0.23
N GLY A 105 -10.81 -5.46 -1.33
CA GLY A 105 -10.26 -5.59 -2.68
C GLY A 105 -11.21 -5.06 -3.76
N ALA A 106 -10.94 -3.86 -4.28
CA ALA A 106 -11.68 -3.30 -5.42
C ALA A 106 -11.09 -3.78 -6.75
N LYS A 107 -11.80 -3.55 -7.86
CA LYS A 107 -11.30 -3.86 -9.22
C LYS A 107 -9.94 -3.22 -9.49
N PHE A 108 -9.82 -1.94 -9.15
CA PHE A 108 -8.58 -1.17 -9.27
C PHE A 108 -7.86 -1.10 -7.93
N SER A 109 -6.52 -1.12 -7.96
CA SER A 109 -5.72 -1.01 -6.74
C SER A 109 -5.83 0.40 -6.14
N MET A 110 -6.20 0.46 -4.86
CA MET A 110 -6.29 1.68 -4.07
C MET A 110 -5.38 1.56 -2.82
N PRO A 111 -4.04 1.68 -2.97
CA PRO A 111 -3.10 1.47 -1.87
C PRO A 111 -3.33 2.46 -0.72
N GLY A 112 -3.34 1.96 0.52
CA GLY A 112 -3.53 2.77 1.73
C GLY A 112 -4.95 3.32 1.94
N MET A 113 -5.91 2.98 1.09
CA MET A 113 -7.27 3.53 1.14
C MET A 113 -8.29 2.62 1.81
N MET A 114 -8.03 1.32 1.83
CA MET A 114 -9.00 0.32 2.27
C MET A 114 -8.42 -0.56 3.36
N ASP A 115 -9.29 -0.92 4.30
CA ASP A 115 -8.86 -1.54 5.55
C ASP A 115 -8.55 -3.02 5.40
N THR A 116 -7.71 -3.50 6.31
CA THR A 116 -7.37 -4.90 6.52
C THR A 116 -7.41 -5.17 8.00
N ILE A 117 -8.08 -6.25 8.40
CA ILE A 117 -8.14 -6.69 9.79
C ILE A 117 -7.53 -8.08 9.86
N LEU A 118 -6.49 -8.26 10.67
CA LEU A 118 -5.84 -9.54 10.88
C LEU A 118 -6.35 -10.21 12.15
N ASN A 119 -6.07 -11.51 12.27
CA ASN A 119 -6.31 -12.31 13.48
C ASN A 119 -7.78 -12.41 13.93
N VAL A 120 -8.75 -12.15 13.05
CA VAL A 120 -10.19 -12.29 13.35
C VAL A 120 -10.49 -13.72 13.75
N GLY A 121 -11.23 -13.89 14.85
CA GLY A 121 -11.45 -15.16 15.53
C GLY A 121 -10.70 -15.31 16.86
N LEU A 122 -9.75 -14.41 17.17
CA LEU A 122 -9.16 -14.35 18.51
C LEU A 122 -10.17 -13.79 19.52
N ASN A 123 -10.28 -14.50 20.63
CA ASN A 123 -11.05 -14.15 21.82
C ASN A 123 -10.35 -14.77 23.04
N ASP A 124 -10.92 -14.61 24.23
CA ASP A 124 -10.27 -15.08 25.47
C ASP A 124 -10.04 -16.59 25.52
N GLU A 125 -10.89 -17.37 24.86
CA GLU A 125 -10.80 -18.83 24.86
C GLU A 125 -9.89 -19.35 23.72
N THR A 126 -10.00 -18.78 22.52
CA THR A 126 -9.13 -19.15 21.39
C THR A 126 -7.70 -18.65 21.60
N ALA A 127 -7.49 -17.55 22.32
CA ALA A 127 -6.16 -17.13 22.75
C ALA A 127 -5.51 -18.20 23.64
N LYS A 128 -6.20 -18.69 24.68
CA LYS A 128 -5.69 -19.79 25.53
C LYS A 128 -5.32 -21.02 24.71
N GLY A 129 -6.19 -21.43 23.78
CA GLY A 129 -5.92 -22.51 22.83
C GLY A 129 -4.68 -22.30 21.98
N MET A 130 -4.52 -21.09 21.44
CA MET A 130 -3.34 -20.73 20.68
C MET A 130 -2.07 -20.78 21.54
N VAL A 131 -2.13 -20.40 22.82
CA VAL A 131 -0.98 -20.52 23.73
C VAL A 131 -0.58 -21.99 23.87
N GLU A 132 -1.54 -22.89 24.06
CA GLU A 132 -1.30 -24.33 24.16
C GLU A 132 -0.69 -24.92 22.87
N LEU A 133 -1.20 -24.53 21.70
CA LEU A 133 -0.72 -25.03 20.40
C LEU A 133 0.67 -24.52 20.03
N THR A 134 0.95 -23.26 20.36
CA THR A 134 2.15 -22.57 19.90
C THR A 134 3.27 -22.62 20.92
N GLN A 135 2.97 -22.86 22.20
CA GLN A 135 3.89 -22.73 23.33
C GLN A 135 4.60 -21.37 23.35
N ASN A 136 3.93 -20.34 22.81
CA ASN A 136 4.47 -19.00 22.64
C ASN A 136 3.43 -17.97 23.06
N GLU A 137 3.30 -17.81 24.38
CA GLU A 137 2.30 -16.93 24.97
C GLU A 137 2.44 -15.46 24.53
N ARG A 138 3.68 -14.99 24.45
CA ARG A 138 4.02 -13.64 23.97
C ARG A 138 3.47 -13.39 22.57
N PHE A 139 3.64 -14.33 21.64
CA PHE A 139 3.09 -14.23 20.28
C PHE A 139 1.57 -14.09 20.27
N VAL A 140 0.88 -14.91 21.06
CA VAL A 140 -0.59 -14.95 21.04
C VAL A 140 -1.18 -13.64 21.55
N TYR A 141 -0.66 -13.11 22.66
CA TYR A 141 -1.15 -11.86 23.21
C TYR A 141 -0.72 -10.64 22.38
N ASP A 142 0.40 -10.69 21.66
CA ASP A 142 0.71 -9.69 20.63
C ASP A 142 -0.30 -9.74 19.47
N ALA A 143 -0.64 -10.93 18.97
CA ALA A 143 -1.65 -11.07 17.93
C ALA A 143 -3.04 -10.61 18.42
N TYR A 144 -3.37 -10.86 19.69
CA TYR A 144 -4.66 -10.49 20.26
C TYR A 144 -4.79 -8.98 20.51
N ARG A 145 -3.77 -8.31 21.08
CA ARG A 145 -3.80 -6.84 21.20
C ARG A 145 -3.89 -6.18 19.83
N ARG A 146 -3.19 -6.71 18.82
CA ARG A 146 -3.26 -6.22 17.43
C ARG A 146 -4.66 -6.36 16.85
N LEU A 147 -5.33 -7.50 17.07
CA LEU A 147 -6.74 -7.64 16.68
C LEU A 147 -7.58 -6.54 17.31
N ILE A 148 -7.51 -6.36 18.63
CA ILE A 148 -8.38 -5.42 19.33
C ILE A 148 -8.15 -3.99 18.84
N GLN A 149 -6.91 -3.59 18.62
CA GLN A 149 -6.54 -2.29 18.07
C GLN A 149 -7.10 -2.09 16.65
N MET A 150 -6.72 -2.96 15.69
CA MET A 150 -7.18 -2.87 14.30
C MET A 150 -8.71 -2.93 14.20
N TYR A 151 -9.33 -3.82 14.96
CA TYR A 151 -10.78 -3.98 14.97
C TYR A 151 -11.45 -2.76 15.62
N GLY A 152 -10.88 -2.24 16.70
CA GLY A 152 -11.32 -1.02 17.37
C GLY A 152 -11.33 0.17 16.42
N SER A 153 -10.27 0.38 15.65
CA SER A 153 -10.19 1.52 14.74
C SER A 153 -10.96 1.33 13.44
N VAL A 154 -10.82 0.18 12.79
CA VAL A 154 -11.46 -0.08 11.49
C VAL A 154 -12.96 -0.36 11.63
N VAL A 155 -13.33 -1.29 12.51
CA VAL A 155 -14.71 -1.80 12.58
C VAL A 155 -15.56 -0.95 13.51
N LEU A 156 -14.99 -0.59 14.66
CA LEU A 156 -15.68 0.17 15.67
C LEU A 156 -15.50 1.67 15.49
N GLU A 157 -14.58 2.17 14.65
CA GLU A 157 -14.32 3.60 14.47
C GLU A 157 -13.92 4.29 15.80
N ILE A 158 -12.98 3.67 16.52
CA ILE A 158 -12.28 4.26 17.67
C ILE A 158 -10.99 4.93 17.14
N PRO A 159 -10.63 6.15 17.59
CA PRO A 159 -9.36 6.76 17.19
C PRO A 159 -8.16 5.87 17.54
N ASP A 160 -7.25 5.66 16.59
CA ASP A 160 -6.03 4.84 16.78
C ASP A 160 -5.19 5.37 17.96
N GLU A 161 -5.19 6.69 18.17
CA GLU A 161 -4.45 7.37 19.23
C GLU A 161 -4.78 6.83 20.61
N ALA A 162 -6.02 6.39 20.85
CA ALA A 162 -6.42 5.84 22.15
C ALA A 162 -5.66 4.54 22.48
N PHE A 163 -5.38 3.72 21.47
CA PHE A 163 -4.63 2.47 21.63
C PHE A 163 -3.12 2.73 21.71
N GLU A 164 -2.59 3.62 20.86
CA GLU A 164 -1.17 4.00 20.87
C GLU A 164 -0.77 4.63 22.21
N GLU A 165 -1.57 5.55 22.76
CA GLU A 165 -1.31 6.15 24.06
C GLU A 165 -1.27 5.10 25.19
N ALA A 166 -2.11 4.07 25.13
CA ALA A 166 -2.14 3.02 26.13
C ALA A 166 -0.93 2.07 26.02
N LEU A 167 -0.47 1.80 24.80
CA LEU A 167 0.75 1.05 24.52
C LEU A 167 2.00 1.81 24.99
N ASP A 168 2.12 3.10 24.65
CA ASP A 168 3.25 3.94 25.05
C ASP A 168 3.35 4.08 26.58
N LYS A 169 2.22 4.32 27.26
CA LYS A 169 2.19 4.32 28.74
C LYS A 169 2.66 3.00 29.33
N LEU A 170 2.24 1.87 28.77
CA LEU A 170 2.68 0.57 29.26
C LEU A 170 4.18 0.36 29.01
N LYS A 171 4.72 0.78 27.85
CA LYS A 171 6.16 0.72 27.58
C LYS A 171 6.95 1.54 28.60
N GLU A 172 6.51 2.76 28.90
CA GLU A 172 7.12 3.60 29.94
C GLU A 172 7.09 2.93 31.32
N GLU A 173 5.95 2.37 31.72
CA GLU A 173 5.79 1.66 32.99
C GLU A 173 6.69 0.43 33.12
N LYS A 174 6.94 -0.30 32.02
CA LYS A 174 7.78 -1.50 31.98
C LYS A 174 9.24 -1.20 31.62
N GLY A 175 9.60 0.06 31.31
CA GLY A 175 10.94 0.45 30.87
C GLY A 175 11.34 -0.13 29.50
N ALA A 176 10.36 -0.49 28.67
CA ALA A 176 10.56 -0.98 27.30
C ALA A 176 10.82 0.19 26.35
N LYS A 177 11.72 0.01 25.37
CA LYS A 177 11.97 1.02 24.32
C LYS A 177 11.19 0.72 23.06
N GLU A 178 11.13 -0.56 22.71
CA GLU A 178 10.45 -1.08 21.54
C GLU A 178 9.28 -1.99 21.97
N ASP A 179 8.26 -2.12 21.13
CA ASP A 179 7.14 -3.05 21.36
C ASP A 179 7.61 -4.51 21.53
N THR A 180 8.75 -4.85 20.92
CA THR A 180 9.37 -6.17 21.03
C THR A 180 9.97 -6.47 22.38
N ASP A 181 10.22 -5.45 23.21
CA ASP A 181 10.74 -5.59 24.56
C ASP A 181 9.64 -6.00 25.56
N LEU A 182 8.36 -5.90 25.18
CA LEU A 182 7.24 -6.29 26.02
C LEU A 182 7.13 -7.83 26.10
N ASP A 183 7.13 -8.33 27.34
CA ASP A 183 6.94 -9.75 27.64
C ASP A 183 5.45 -10.17 27.56
N ALA A 184 5.21 -11.47 27.77
CA ALA A 184 3.86 -12.03 27.68
C ALA A 184 2.89 -11.43 28.71
N GLU A 185 3.35 -11.14 29.94
CA GLU A 185 2.50 -10.59 31.00
C GLU A 185 2.13 -9.13 30.72
N ALA A 186 3.07 -8.34 30.21
CA ALA A 186 2.79 -6.99 29.75
C ALA A 186 1.77 -6.99 28.59
N LEU A 187 1.90 -7.91 27.62
CA LEU A 187 0.95 -7.98 26.51
C LEU A 187 -0.45 -8.44 26.94
N LYS A 188 -0.57 -9.35 27.93
CA LYS A 188 -1.86 -9.69 28.56
C LYS A 188 -2.50 -8.47 29.20
N GLU A 189 -1.71 -7.71 29.95
CA GLU A 189 -2.16 -6.47 30.57
C GLU A 189 -2.65 -5.47 29.51
N LEU A 190 -1.92 -5.35 28.40
CA LEU A 190 -2.30 -4.48 27.29
C LEU A 190 -3.62 -4.91 26.63
N VAL A 191 -3.86 -6.21 26.45
CA VAL A 191 -5.13 -6.74 25.93
C VAL A 191 -6.30 -6.28 26.79
N GLU A 192 -6.19 -6.34 28.12
CA GLU A 192 -7.25 -5.88 29.02
C GLU A 192 -7.43 -4.36 28.97
N ARG A 193 -6.34 -3.59 28.89
CA ARG A 193 -6.40 -2.12 28.68
C ARG A 193 -7.14 -1.80 27.37
N PHE A 194 -6.85 -2.51 26.28
CA PHE A 194 -7.48 -2.30 24.99
C PHE A 194 -8.97 -2.66 24.98
N LYS A 195 -9.37 -3.75 25.65
CA LYS A 195 -10.80 -4.06 25.84
C LYS A 195 -11.52 -2.99 26.66
N ALA A 196 -10.86 -2.42 27.67
CA ALA A 196 -11.41 -1.34 28.47
C ALA A 196 -11.64 -0.07 27.61
N ILE A 197 -10.69 0.27 26.74
CA ILE A 197 -10.84 1.38 25.77
C ILE A 197 -12.07 1.17 24.89
N VAL A 198 -12.27 -0.05 24.37
CA VAL A 198 -13.46 -0.39 23.56
C VAL A 198 -14.74 -0.15 24.37
N LYS A 199 -14.79 -0.63 25.61
CA LYS A 199 -15.93 -0.47 26.51
C LYS A 199 -16.23 1.00 26.82
N GLU A 200 -15.20 1.80 27.05
CA GLU A 200 -15.32 3.24 27.32
C GLU A 200 -15.88 4.00 26.10
N HIS A 201 -15.35 3.72 24.90
CA HIS A 201 -15.71 4.46 23.69
C HIS A 201 -17.05 4.04 23.09
N LYS A 202 -17.43 2.77 23.21
CA LYS A 202 -18.62 2.21 22.54
C LYS A 202 -19.73 1.79 23.50
N GLY A 203 -19.46 1.73 24.81
CA GLY A 203 -20.42 1.34 25.83
C GLY A 203 -20.70 -0.16 25.91
N PHE A 204 -20.00 -0.98 25.12
CA PHE A 204 -20.11 -2.43 25.13
C PHE A 204 -18.72 -3.08 25.03
N GLU A 205 -18.62 -4.35 25.46
CA GLU A 205 -17.35 -5.08 25.51
C GLU A 205 -16.89 -5.54 24.12
N PHE A 206 -15.58 -5.71 23.93
CA PHE A 206 -15.02 -6.23 22.68
C PHE A 206 -15.72 -7.56 22.29
N PRO A 207 -16.21 -7.70 21.04
CA PRO A 207 -16.97 -8.88 20.64
C PRO A 207 -16.16 -10.17 20.82
N GLN A 208 -16.60 -11.04 21.73
CA GLN A 208 -15.94 -12.34 21.96
C GLN A 208 -16.40 -13.40 20.97
N GLU A 209 -17.58 -13.24 20.36
CA GLU A 209 -18.13 -14.23 19.44
C GLU A 209 -17.53 -14.10 18.03
N PRO A 210 -16.78 -15.12 17.53
CA PRO A 210 -16.02 -15.01 16.29
C PRO A 210 -16.88 -14.73 15.05
N LEU A 211 -18.07 -15.34 14.96
CA LEU A 211 -18.97 -15.11 13.83
C LEU A 211 -19.50 -13.67 13.80
N GLU A 212 -19.72 -13.07 14.97
CA GLU A 212 -20.08 -11.66 15.06
C GLU A 212 -18.89 -10.76 14.70
N GLN A 213 -17.68 -11.12 15.12
CA GLN A 213 -16.47 -10.42 14.70
C GLN A 213 -16.36 -10.37 13.17
N LEU A 214 -16.52 -11.53 12.51
CA LEU A 214 -16.48 -11.67 11.06
C LEU A 214 -17.59 -10.86 10.37
N ARG A 215 -18.83 -10.94 10.88
CA ARG A 215 -19.98 -10.24 10.33
C ARG A 215 -19.75 -8.73 10.29
N LEU A 216 -19.37 -8.15 11.43
CA LEU A 216 -19.09 -6.73 11.57
C LEU A 216 -17.86 -6.29 10.76
N ALA A 217 -16.84 -7.14 10.63
CA ALA A 217 -15.66 -6.86 9.80
C ALA A 217 -16.03 -6.79 8.30
N VAL A 218 -16.89 -7.69 7.82
CA VAL A 218 -17.43 -7.64 6.44
C VAL A 218 -18.24 -6.37 6.21
N GLU A 219 -19.10 -5.99 7.15
CA GLU A 219 -19.84 -4.73 7.08
C GLU A 219 -18.90 -3.52 7.05
N ALA A 220 -17.87 -3.49 7.88
CA ALA A 220 -16.89 -2.41 7.92
C ALA A 220 -16.15 -2.26 6.58
N VAL A 221 -15.76 -3.38 5.95
CA VAL A 221 -15.15 -3.33 4.61
C VAL A 221 -16.11 -2.76 3.58
N PHE A 222 -17.39 -3.17 3.57
CA PHE A 222 -18.37 -2.54 2.67
C PHE A 222 -18.51 -1.05 2.95
N ARG A 223 -18.68 -0.65 4.22
CA ARG A 223 -18.77 0.77 4.62
C ARG A 223 -17.55 1.58 4.18
N SER A 224 -16.36 0.99 4.21
CA SER A 224 -15.10 1.65 3.81
C SER A 224 -15.12 2.15 2.36
N TRP A 225 -15.90 1.52 1.48
CA TRP A 225 -16.05 1.94 0.08
C TRP A 225 -16.63 3.36 -0.04
N ASN A 226 -17.56 3.74 0.82
CA ASN A 226 -18.14 5.09 0.84
C ASN A 226 -17.55 6.00 1.93
N SER A 227 -16.38 5.65 2.47
CA SER A 227 -15.62 6.57 3.30
C SER A 227 -15.19 7.81 2.52
N LYS A 228 -15.07 8.96 3.20
CA LYS A 228 -14.63 10.21 2.57
C LYS A 228 -13.31 10.05 1.82
N ARG A 229 -12.33 9.37 2.43
CA ARG A 229 -11.01 9.11 1.82
C ARG A 229 -11.12 8.30 0.52
N ALA A 230 -11.98 7.29 0.49
CA ALA A 230 -12.15 6.44 -0.69
C ALA A 230 -12.85 7.20 -1.83
N ILE A 231 -13.87 8.00 -1.52
CA ILE A 231 -14.55 8.86 -2.49
C ILE A 231 -13.59 9.88 -3.10
N ASP A 232 -12.80 10.58 -2.27
CA ASP A 232 -11.84 11.58 -2.73
C ASP A 232 -10.78 10.95 -3.64
N TYR A 233 -10.25 9.77 -3.26
CA TYR A 233 -9.31 9.02 -4.10
C TYR A 233 -9.92 8.61 -5.45
N ARG A 234 -11.15 8.07 -5.45
CA ARG A 234 -11.82 7.65 -6.68
C ARG A 234 -12.06 8.82 -7.63
N ASN A 235 -12.48 9.96 -7.10
CA ASN A 235 -12.67 11.18 -7.91
C ASN A 235 -11.35 11.64 -8.54
N ALA A 236 -10.26 11.62 -7.79
CA ALA A 236 -8.93 11.99 -8.30
C ALA A 236 -8.38 10.98 -9.33
N ALA A 237 -8.65 9.69 -9.14
CA ALA A 237 -8.16 8.61 -9.99
C ALA A 237 -9.10 8.26 -11.17
N GLY A 238 -10.26 8.90 -11.28
CA GLY A 238 -11.25 8.60 -12.32
C GLY A 238 -11.89 7.21 -12.18
N ILE A 239 -11.99 6.68 -10.95
CA ILE A 239 -12.53 5.34 -10.69
C ILE A 239 -14.06 5.44 -10.50
N PRO A 240 -14.88 4.66 -11.24
CA PRO A 240 -16.33 4.65 -11.07
C PRO A 240 -16.77 4.23 -9.66
N HIS A 241 -17.82 4.87 -9.13
CA HIS A 241 -18.32 4.66 -7.76
C HIS A 241 -19.22 3.42 -7.63
N ASP A 242 -19.78 2.96 -8.74
CA ASP A 242 -20.69 1.81 -8.86
C ASP A 242 -19.98 0.44 -8.87
N LEU A 243 -18.64 0.43 -8.84
CA LEU A 243 -17.86 -0.80 -8.84
C LEU A 243 -17.97 -1.60 -7.54
N GLY A 244 -18.15 -0.94 -6.39
CA GLY A 244 -18.09 -1.59 -5.08
C GLY A 244 -16.69 -2.12 -4.70
N THR A 245 -16.61 -2.78 -3.55
CA THR A 245 -15.40 -3.47 -3.08
C THR A 245 -15.72 -4.92 -2.71
N ALA A 246 -14.82 -5.85 -3.02
CA ALA A 246 -14.92 -7.23 -2.58
C ALA A 246 -14.29 -7.40 -1.19
N VAL A 247 -14.70 -8.45 -0.47
CA VAL A 247 -14.11 -8.81 0.83
C VAL A 247 -13.44 -10.17 0.71
N ASN A 248 -12.14 -10.23 0.97
CA ASN A 248 -11.35 -11.45 0.94
C ASN A 248 -11.17 -11.96 2.37
N ILE A 249 -11.70 -13.14 2.64
CA ILE A 249 -11.52 -13.85 3.92
C ILE A 249 -10.45 -14.90 3.70
N VAL A 250 -9.29 -14.71 4.32
CA VAL A 250 -8.10 -15.53 4.09
C VAL A 250 -7.62 -16.13 5.40
N THR A 251 -7.37 -17.43 5.44
CA THR A 251 -6.77 -18.11 6.59
C THR A 251 -5.48 -17.39 7.03
N MET A 252 -5.36 -17.13 8.33
CA MET A 252 -4.14 -16.55 8.90
C MET A 252 -2.97 -17.50 8.79
N VAL A 253 -1.84 -16.92 8.41
CA VAL A 253 -0.51 -17.51 8.44
C VAL A 253 0.39 -16.55 9.21
N PHE A 254 1.19 -17.06 10.12
CA PHE A 254 1.91 -16.27 11.11
C PHE A 254 3.42 -16.22 10.83
N GLY A 255 3.89 -15.03 10.45
CA GLY A 255 5.33 -14.73 10.33
C GLY A 255 6.03 -14.48 11.66
N ASN A 256 5.29 -14.46 12.78
CA ASN A 256 5.74 -14.10 14.13
C ASN A 256 5.68 -15.26 15.14
N MET A 257 5.81 -16.52 14.68
CA MET A 257 5.82 -17.70 15.55
C MET A 257 7.21 -18.11 16.05
N GLY A 258 8.26 -17.38 15.69
CA GLY A 258 9.65 -17.78 15.92
C GLY A 258 10.58 -17.27 14.84
N TRP A 259 11.85 -17.65 14.93
CA TRP A 259 12.92 -17.26 13.99
C TRP A 259 12.96 -18.11 12.72
N ASP A 260 12.17 -19.18 12.66
CA ASP A 260 11.86 -19.98 11.47
C ASP A 260 10.60 -19.47 10.72
N SER A 261 10.05 -18.34 11.17
CA SER A 261 8.93 -17.63 10.55
C SER A 261 9.32 -16.20 10.15
N GLY A 262 8.65 -15.67 9.15
CA GLY A 262 8.85 -14.29 8.70
C GLY A 262 7.81 -13.83 7.69
N THR A 263 7.90 -12.59 7.24
CA THR A 263 7.01 -12.01 6.23
C THR A 263 7.77 -10.98 5.41
N GLY A 264 7.39 -10.80 4.15
CA GLY A 264 8.09 -9.89 3.26
C GLY A 264 7.27 -9.43 2.07
N VAL A 265 7.80 -8.39 1.43
CA VAL A 265 7.28 -7.80 0.20
C VAL A 265 8.41 -7.75 -0.81
N ALA A 266 8.14 -8.16 -2.04
CA ALA A 266 9.17 -8.27 -3.05
C ALA A 266 8.65 -8.03 -4.46
N PHE A 267 9.57 -7.68 -5.33
CA PHE A 267 9.37 -7.46 -6.74
C PHE A 267 10.25 -8.45 -7.51
N THR A 268 9.67 -9.06 -8.54
CA THR A 268 10.38 -10.00 -9.43
C THR A 268 11.51 -9.35 -10.24
N ARG A 269 11.46 -8.03 -10.40
CA ARG A 269 12.53 -7.18 -10.96
C ARG A 269 12.62 -5.90 -10.15
N ASN A 270 13.76 -5.22 -10.16
CA ASN A 270 13.95 -3.95 -9.47
C ASN A 270 12.97 -2.88 -10.00
N PRO A 271 12.04 -2.35 -9.18
CA PRO A 271 11.01 -1.41 -9.63
C PRO A 271 11.56 -0.02 -9.98
N SER A 272 12.80 0.27 -9.58
CA SER A 272 13.46 1.56 -9.81
C SER A 272 14.34 1.56 -11.05
N THR A 273 15.15 0.51 -11.24
CA THR A 273 16.11 0.41 -12.34
C THR A 273 15.60 -0.43 -13.51
N GLY A 274 14.72 -1.41 -13.23
CA GLY A 274 14.27 -2.43 -14.18
C GLY A 274 15.20 -3.63 -14.30
N GLU A 275 16.26 -3.72 -13.48
CA GLU A 275 17.16 -4.87 -13.48
C GLU A 275 16.45 -6.15 -13.08
N LYS A 276 16.80 -7.26 -13.76
CA LYS A 276 16.22 -8.58 -13.52
C LYS A 276 16.89 -9.24 -12.31
N GLU A 277 16.52 -8.73 -11.15
CA GLU A 277 16.88 -9.24 -9.84
C GLU A 277 15.65 -9.21 -8.94
N ILE A 278 15.54 -10.20 -8.04
CA ILE A 278 14.55 -10.10 -6.97
C ILE A 278 14.92 -8.92 -6.09
N TRP A 279 14.01 -7.96 -5.94
CA TRP A 279 14.21 -6.77 -5.15
C TRP A 279 13.12 -6.68 -4.09
N GLY A 280 13.49 -6.53 -2.83
CA GLY A 280 12.50 -6.51 -1.76
C GLY A 280 13.11 -6.71 -0.39
N GLU A 281 12.21 -6.84 0.57
CA GLU A 281 12.51 -6.75 1.98
C GLU A 281 11.68 -7.77 2.77
N TYR A 282 12.23 -8.25 3.88
CA TYR A 282 11.53 -9.15 4.79
C TYR A 282 11.95 -8.91 6.23
N LEU A 283 11.13 -9.40 7.15
CA LEU A 283 11.39 -9.44 8.58
C LEU A 283 11.15 -10.85 9.11
N LEU A 284 12.10 -11.37 9.89
CA LEU A 284 11.89 -12.55 10.73
C LEU A 284 11.08 -12.20 11.97
N ASN A 285 10.28 -13.17 12.41
CA ASN A 285 9.46 -13.08 13.60
C ASN A 285 8.60 -11.80 13.64
N ALA A 286 7.83 -11.56 12.57
CA ALA A 286 7.08 -10.32 12.32
C ALA A 286 5.74 -10.57 11.58
N GLN A 287 4.82 -9.61 11.63
CA GLN A 287 3.64 -9.58 10.77
C GLN A 287 3.82 -8.53 9.65
N GLY A 288 3.04 -8.65 8.57
CA GLY A 288 3.21 -7.78 7.39
C GLY A 288 3.08 -6.29 7.70
N GLU A 289 2.30 -5.94 8.74
CA GLU A 289 2.20 -4.58 9.27
C GLU A 289 3.56 -4.02 9.70
N ASP A 290 4.43 -4.81 10.34
CA ASP A 290 5.73 -4.36 10.82
C ASP A 290 6.67 -3.98 9.65
N VAL A 291 6.50 -4.62 8.49
CA VAL A 291 7.25 -4.31 7.26
C VAL A 291 6.75 -2.98 6.67
N VAL A 292 5.43 -2.75 6.68
CA VAL A 292 4.83 -1.54 6.08
C VAL A 292 4.97 -0.31 6.98
N ALA A 293 4.83 -0.49 8.29
CA ALA A 293 4.91 0.59 9.27
C ALA A 293 6.35 1.10 9.49
N GLY A 294 7.36 0.32 9.11
CA GLY A 294 8.77 0.70 9.25
C GLY A 294 9.25 0.79 10.70
N ILE A 295 8.52 0.19 11.65
CA ILE A 295 8.85 0.14 13.08
C ILE A 295 10.18 -0.60 13.27
N ARG A 296 10.39 -1.67 12.48
CA ARG A 296 11.64 -2.44 12.47
C ARG A 296 12.35 -2.23 11.13
N THR A 297 13.68 -2.12 11.18
CA THR A 297 14.49 -2.08 9.95
C THR A 297 14.43 -3.43 9.24
N PRO A 298 13.86 -3.51 8.03
CA PRO A 298 13.77 -4.75 7.29
C PRO A 298 15.14 -5.19 6.73
N SER A 299 15.26 -6.50 6.50
CA SER A 299 16.42 -7.09 5.83
C SER A 299 16.17 -7.18 4.32
N PRO A 300 17.21 -6.97 3.48
CA PRO A 300 17.11 -7.26 2.05
C PRO A 300 16.78 -8.73 1.81
N ILE A 301 15.84 -9.00 0.89
CA ILE A 301 15.32 -10.35 0.61
C ILE A 301 16.40 -11.40 0.27
N GLN A 302 17.55 -10.99 -0.25
CA GLN A 302 18.66 -11.87 -0.56
C GLN A 302 19.22 -12.59 0.68
N LYS A 303 19.12 -11.98 1.88
CA LYS A 303 19.56 -12.61 3.12
C LYS A 303 18.74 -13.86 3.49
N MET A 304 17.53 -14.01 2.94
CA MET A 304 16.76 -15.25 3.13
C MET A 304 17.47 -16.49 2.59
N ALA A 305 18.39 -16.34 1.63
CA ALA A 305 19.20 -17.45 1.13
C ALA A 305 20.05 -18.11 2.23
N GLU A 306 20.46 -17.33 3.24
CA GLU A 306 21.26 -17.79 4.37
C GLU A 306 20.38 -18.22 5.55
N GLU A 307 19.33 -17.46 5.86
CA GLU A 307 18.49 -17.67 7.04
C GLU A 307 17.38 -18.73 6.83
N LEU A 308 16.77 -18.77 5.64
CA LEU A 308 15.64 -19.63 5.29
C LEU A 308 15.80 -20.22 3.86
N PRO A 309 16.86 -21.01 3.60
CA PRO A 309 17.28 -21.40 2.24
C PRO A 309 16.20 -22.16 1.45
N GLU A 310 15.45 -23.05 2.09
CA GLU A 310 14.39 -23.84 1.43
C GLU A 310 13.22 -22.95 1.01
N ALA A 311 12.76 -22.06 1.90
CA ALA A 311 11.71 -21.11 1.60
C ALA A 311 12.16 -20.09 0.55
N TYR A 312 13.41 -19.63 0.58
CA TYR A 312 13.96 -18.72 -0.42
C TYR A 312 13.99 -19.37 -1.80
N LYS A 313 14.45 -20.62 -1.92
CA LYS A 313 14.43 -21.35 -3.19
C LYS A 313 13.00 -21.50 -3.73
N GLN A 314 12.06 -21.90 -2.88
CA GLN A 314 10.65 -22.02 -3.26
C GLN A 314 10.08 -20.66 -3.69
N PHE A 315 10.45 -19.58 -3.00
CA PHE A 315 10.05 -18.23 -3.35
C PHE A 315 10.55 -17.83 -4.74
N LEU A 316 11.81 -18.12 -5.09
CA LEU A 316 12.35 -17.84 -6.42
C LEU A 316 11.57 -18.59 -7.52
N ASP A 317 11.28 -19.87 -7.32
CA ASP A 317 10.53 -20.69 -8.27
C ASP A 317 9.10 -20.13 -8.47
N ILE A 318 8.45 -19.70 -7.39
CA ILE A 318 7.13 -19.05 -7.43
C ILE A 318 7.20 -17.70 -8.13
N ALA A 319 8.17 -16.87 -7.81
CA ALA A 319 8.36 -15.55 -8.39
C ALA A 319 8.52 -15.64 -9.92
N GLU A 320 9.35 -16.58 -10.41
CA GLU A 320 9.51 -16.84 -11.84
C GLU A 320 8.21 -17.34 -12.49
N LYS A 321 7.49 -18.25 -11.81
CA LYS A 321 6.20 -18.77 -12.30
C LYS A 321 5.16 -17.66 -12.43
N LEU A 322 5.05 -16.79 -11.43
CA LEU A 322 4.13 -15.64 -11.45
C LEU A 322 4.49 -14.67 -12.58
N GLU A 323 5.76 -14.32 -12.73
CA GLU A 323 6.22 -13.43 -13.79
C GLU A 323 5.92 -14.00 -15.19
N LYS A 324 6.16 -15.29 -15.41
CA LYS A 324 5.83 -15.97 -16.67
C LYS A 324 4.33 -16.02 -16.93
N HIS A 325 3.54 -16.31 -15.90
CA HIS A 325 2.10 -16.45 -16.01
C HIS A 325 1.42 -15.11 -16.32
N TYR A 326 1.72 -14.06 -15.55
CA TYR A 326 1.18 -12.72 -15.77
C TYR A 326 1.89 -11.96 -16.89
N ARG A 327 2.98 -12.51 -17.42
CA ARG A 327 3.84 -11.95 -18.46
C ARG A 327 4.36 -10.56 -18.09
N ASP A 328 4.45 -10.21 -16.81
CA ASP A 328 4.85 -8.88 -16.34
C ASP A 328 5.50 -8.95 -14.96
N MET A 329 6.27 -7.93 -14.60
CA MET A 329 6.92 -7.84 -13.29
C MET A 329 5.85 -7.80 -12.20
N GLN A 330 5.96 -8.74 -11.27
CA GLN A 330 5.06 -8.88 -10.12
C GLN A 330 5.65 -8.25 -8.86
N ASP A 331 4.77 -7.56 -8.12
CA ASP A 331 4.87 -7.17 -6.71
C ASP A 331 4.10 -8.21 -5.89
N VAL A 332 4.80 -8.90 -5.00
CA VAL A 332 4.33 -10.06 -4.24
C VAL A 332 4.48 -9.84 -2.75
N GLU A 333 3.50 -10.33 -1.99
CA GLU A 333 3.54 -10.37 -0.53
C GLU A 333 3.53 -11.84 -0.10
N PHE A 334 4.37 -12.19 0.88
CA PHE A 334 4.49 -13.56 1.36
C PHE A 334 4.70 -13.63 2.88
N THR A 335 4.39 -14.81 3.43
CA THR A 335 4.66 -15.16 4.81
C THR A 335 5.23 -16.57 4.88
N ILE A 336 6.20 -16.76 5.75
CA ILE A 336 6.79 -18.04 6.10
C ILE A 336 6.33 -18.37 7.51
N GLU A 337 5.65 -19.50 7.66
CA GLU A 337 5.21 -20.02 8.95
C GLU A 337 5.93 -21.34 9.20
N ARG A 338 6.85 -21.36 10.17
CA ARG A 338 7.64 -22.54 10.55
C ARG A 338 8.29 -23.22 9.33
N GLY A 339 9.00 -22.43 8.54
CA GLY A 339 9.67 -22.85 7.30
C GLY A 339 8.75 -23.04 6.08
N LYS A 340 7.42 -23.01 6.23
CA LYS A 340 6.49 -23.15 5.10
C LYS A 340 6.14 -21.79 4.48
N LEU A 341 6.46 -21.62 3.20
CA LEU A 341 6.13 -20.41 2.44
C LEU A 341 4.66 -20.39 1.99
N TRP A 342 4.04 -19.23 2.14
CA TRP A 342 2.70 -18.90 1.68
C TRP A 342 2.69 -17.56 0.95
N MET A 343 2.03 -17.52 -0.20
CA MET A 343 1.85 -16.28 -0.97
C MET A 343 0.52 -15.64 -0.60
N LEU A 344 0.57 -14.37 -0.21
CA LEU A 344 -0.58 -13.62 0.29
C LEU A 344 -1.16 -12.66 -0.75
N GLN A 345 -0.34 -12.24 -1.71
CA GLN A 345 -0.77 -11.34 -2.77
C GLN A 345 0.22 -11.39 -3.93
N THR A 346 -0.31 -11.16 -5.14
CA THR A 346 0.48 -10.75 -6.30
C THR A 346 -0.29 -9.67 -7.04
N ARG A 347 0.44 -8.77 -7.71
CA ARG A 347 -0.10 -7.80 -8.67
C ARG A 347 1.01 -7.33 -9.59
N ASN A 348 0.67 -6.75 -10.72
CA ASN A 348 1.66 -6.06 -11.55
C ASN A 348 2.30 -4.93 -10.74
N GLY A 349 3.62 -4.97 -10.59
CA GLY A 349 4.35 -4.05 -9.72
C GLY A 349 4.36 -2.64 -10.30
N LYS A 350 4.10 -1.64 -9.45
CA LYS A 350 4.35 -0.24 -9.80
C LYS A 350 5.86 -0.02 -9.97
N ARG A 351 6.24 0.82 -10.92
CA ARG A 351 7.65 0.98 -11.33
C ARG A 351 7.90 2.34 -11.97
N THR A 352 9.16 2.76 -12.00
CA THR A 352 9.57 4.00 -12.68
C THR A 352 9.43 3.87 -14.19
N ALA A 353 9.44 5.01 -14.91
CA ALA A 353 9.44 4.99 -16.38
C ALA A 353 10.67 4.26 -16.95
N LYS A 354 11.85 4.45 -16.33
CA LYS A 354 13.10 3.76 -16.70
C LYS A 354 12.96 2.25 -16.54
N ALA A 355 12.44 1.81 -15.38
CA ALA A 355 12.20 0.40 -15.12
C ALA A 355 11.16 -0.18 -16.09
N ALA A 356 10.07 0.53 -16.38
CA ALA A 356 9.05 0.08 -17.31
C ALA A 356 9.64 -0.24 -18.70
N VAL A 357 10.42 0.68 -19.27
CA VAL A 357 11.06 0.50 -20.58
C VAL A 357 12.07 -0.66 -20.53
N LYS A 358 12.94 -0.70 -19.53
CA LYS A 358 13.94 -1.77 -19.41
C LYS A 358 13.29 -3.15 -19.29
N ILE A 359 12.28 -3.28 -18.42
CA ILE A 359 11.55 -4.54 -18.21
C ILE A 359 10.84 -4.97 -19.50
N ALA A 360 10.17 -4.06 -20.20
CA ALA A 360 9.49 -4.38 -21.44
C ALA A 360 10.46 -4.88 -22.53
N VAL A 361 11.61 -4.21 -22.68
CA VAL A 361 12.67 -4.62 -23.62
C VAL A 361 13.26 -5.98 -23.24
N ASP A 362 13.58 -6.19 -21.96
CA ASP A 362 14.13 -7.45 -21.48
C ASP A 362 13.13 -8.61 -21.69
N MET A 363 11.83 -8.40 -21.40
CA MET A 363 10.80 -9.41 -21.63
C MET A 363 10.59 -9.76 -23.11
N VAL A 364 10.79 -8.80 -24.03
CA VAL A 364 10.81 -9.09 -25.48
C VAL A 364 12.02 -9.96 -25.83
N ASN A 365 13.20 -9.61 -25.31
CA ASN A 365 14.43 -10.36 -25.57
C ASN A 365 14.36 -11.79 -24.99
N GLU A 366 13.65 -11.95 -23.87
CA GLU A 366 13.36 -13.24 -23.23
C GLU A 366 12.25 -14.03 -23.96
N GLY A 367 11.58 -13.44 -24.96
CA GLY A 367 10.48 -14.06 -25.69
C GLY A 367 9.17 -14.17 -24.91
N LEU A 368 9.05 -13.47 -23.78
CA LEU A 368 7.86 -13.50 -22.92
C LEU A 368 6.72 -12.67 -23.49
N ILE A 369 7.02 -11.55 -24.15
CA ILE A 369 6.04 -10.64 -24.77
C ILE A 369 6.46 -10.25 -26.19
N THR A 370 5.49 -9.79 -27.00
CA THR A 370 5.81 -9.27 -28.34
C THR A 370 6.27 -7.82 -28.29
N LYS A 371 6.86 -7.33 -29.39
CA LYS A 371 7.25 -5.91 -29.50
C LYS A 371 6.05 -4.98 -29.42
N GLU A 372 4.93 -5.39 -30.01
CA GLU A 372 3.67 -4.65 -29.99
C GLU A 372 3.13 -4.56 -28.55
N GLU A 373 3.14 -5.67 -27.81
CA GLU A 373 2.75 -5.71 -26.41
C GLU A 373 3.67 -4.81 -25.55
N ALA A 374 4.98 -4.85 -25.79
CA ALA A 374 5.94 -3.98 -25.10
C ALA A 374 5.66 -2.49 -25.32
N VAL A 375 5.37 -2.07 -26.56
CA VAL A 375 5.03 -0.68 -26.88
C VAL A 375 3.74 -0.26 -26.17
N MET A 376 2.71 -1.12 -26.16
CA MET A 376 1.43 -0.81 -25.52
C MET A 376 1.50 -0.73 -23.99
N ARG A 377 2.56 -1.27 -23.36
CA ARG A 377 2.77 -1.20 -21.90
C ARG A 377 3.41 0.11 -21.44
N ILE A 378 4.07 0.84 -22.32
CA ILE A 378 4.72 2.09 -21.98
C ILE A 378 3.76 3.24 -22.26
N THR A 379 3.39 4.00 -21.23
CA THR A 379 2.46 5.13 -21.42
C THR A 379 3.18 6.34 -22.00
N PRO A 380 2.47 7.24 -22.72
CA PRO A 380 3.05 8.49 -23.21
C PRO A 380 3.70 9.33 -22.10
N GLU A 381 3.12 9.36 -20.90
CA GLU A 381 3.64 10.10 -19.75
C GLU A 381 4.96 9.51 -19.23
N GLN A 382 5.13 8.19 -19.30
CA GLN A 382 6.40 7.54 -18.98
C GLN A 382 7.48 7.92 -19.99
N VAL A 383 7.15 8.00 -21.28
CA VAL A 383 8.07 8.48 -22.31
C VAL A 383 8.47 9.93 -22.06
N ASP A 384 7.49 10.81 -21.80
CA ASP A 384 7.75 12.21 -21.46
C ASP A 384 8.69 12.33 -20.25
N THR A 385 8.41 11.59 -19.18
CA THR A 385 9.27 11.57 -17.96
C THR A 385 10.74 11.25 -18.28
N LEU A 386 11.01 10.37 -19.26
CA LEU A 386 12.37 9.99 -19.67
C LEU A 386 13.07 11.04 -20.53
N LEU A 387 12.33 11.98 -21.12
CA LEU A 387 12.89 13.08 -21.91
C LEU A 387 13.37 14.23 -21.03
N HIS A 388 12.95 14.27 -19.76
CA HIS A 388 13.33 15.31 -18.81
C HIS A 388 14.51 14.88 -17.94
N PRO A 389 15.43 15.80 -17.57
CA PRO A 389 16.43 15.54 -16.55
C PRO A 389 15.79 15.05 -15.25
N GLN A 390 16.44 14.12 -14.55
CA GLN A 390 15.95 13.57 -13.29
C GLN A 390 17.03 13.70 -12.22
N PHE A 391 16.62 13.85 -10.96
CA PHE A 391 17.54 13.71 -9.83
C PHE A 391 17.88 12.24 -9.60
N ASP A 392 19.05 11.99 -9.01
CA ASP A 392 19.38 10.68 -8.48
C ASP A 392 18.41 10.35 -7.32
N PRO A 393 17.64 9.24 -7.39
CA PRO A 393 16.69 8.87 -6.35
C PRO A 393 17.32 8.74 -4.96
N GLU A 394 18.56 8.24 -4.85
CA GLU A 394 19.25 8.05 -3.56
C GLU A 394 19.57 9.40 -2.91
N GLU A 395 20.02 10.37 -3.71
CA GLU A 395 20.28 11.73 -3.23
C GLU A 395 19.00 12.48 -2.84
N VAL A 396 17.87 12.20 -3.51
CA VAL A 396 16.55 12.75 -3.12
C VAL A 396 16.11 12.19 -1.77
N GLU A 397 16.24 10.87 -1.57
CA GLU A 397 15.86 10.26 -0.30
C GLU A 397 16.73 10.75 0.86
N LYS A 398 18.05 10.83 0.62
CA LYS A 398 19.01 11.41 1.56
C LYS A 398 18.67 12.87 1.90
N ALA A 399 18.36 13.69 0.89
CA ALA A 399 17.95 15.07 1.11
C ALA A 399 16.69 15.19 1.99
N ARG A 400 15.72 14.27 1.83
CA ARG A 400 14.53 14.22 2.70
C ARG A 400 14.89 13.84 4.13
N LYS A 401 15.72 12.81 4.34
CA LYS A 401 16.17 12.38 5.68
C LYS A 401 16.96 13.47 6.40
N GLU A 402 17.76 14.23 5.67
CA GLU A 402 18.55 15.37 6.18
C GLU A 402 17.72 16.66 6.37
N GLY A 403 16.42 16.65 6.07
CA GLY A 403 15.56 17.83 6.21
C GLY A 403 15.83 18.94 5.17
N ARG A 404 16.51 18.63 4.06
CA ARG A 404 16.77 19.58 2.96
C ARG A 404 15.56 19.82 2.05
N MET A 405 14.48 19.05 2.19
CA MET A 405 13.23 19.30 1.47
C MET A 405 12.46 20.45 2.14
N LEU A 406 12.47 21.62 1.51
CA LEU A 406 11.93 22.84 2.11
C LEU A 406 10.42 23.02 1.91
N ALA A 407 9.93 22.77 0.69
CA ALA A 407 8.54 23.03 0.33
C ALA A 407 8.01 22.02 -0.70
N LYS A 408 6.69 22.01 -0.89
CA LYS A 408 5.99 21.24 -1.93
C LYS A 408 4.96 22.15 -2.61
N GLY A 409 4.79 21.96 -3.92
CA GLY A 409 3.76 22.63 -4.72
C GLY A 409 3.16 21.68 -5.75
N VAL A 410 2.42 22.26 -6.69
CA VAL A 410 1.86 21.56 -7.85
C VAL A 410 2.98 21.29 -8.85
N ASN A 411 3.12 20.02 -9.25
CA ASN A 411 3.99 19.63 -10.35
C ASN A 411 3.38 20.13 -11.68
N ALA A 412 3.78 21.31 -12.11
CA ALA A 412 3.24 21.97 -13.28
C ALA A 412 3.89 21.49 -14.58
N SER A 413 5.20 21.24 -14.53
CA SER A 413 5.99 20.74 -15.65
C SER A 413 7.07 19.81 -15.10
N PRO A 414 7.17 18.57 -15.60
CA PRO A 414 8.06 17.54 -15.06
C PRO A 414 9.54 17.84 -15.30
N GLY A 415 10.40 17.17 -14.53
CA GLY A 415 11.85 17.21 -14.64
C GLY A 415 12.56 17.73 -13.38
N ALA A 416 13.89 17.72 -13.43
CA ALA A 416 14.78 18.16 -12.37
C ALA A 416 15.56 19.41 -12.81
N ALA A 417 15.60 20.42 -11.96
CA ALA A 417 16.30 21.66 -12.22
C ALA A 417 17.22 21.98 -11.04
N VAL A 418 18.43 22.45 -11.30
CA VAL A 418 19.34 22.93 -10.25
C VAL A 418 19.89 24.26 -10.68
N GLY A 419 19.79 25.26 -9.81
CA GLY A 419 20.24 26.60 -10.14
C GLY A 419 20.19 27.55 -8.96
N LYS A 420 20.74 28.74 -9.20
CA LYS A 420 20.70 29.86 -8.29
C LYS A 420 19.38 30.60 -8.40
N VAL A 421 18.85 31.03 -7.27
CA VAL A 421 17.57 31.74 -7.18
C VAL A 421 17.69 33.16 -7.70
N TYR A 422 16.77 33.57 -8.57
CA TYR A 422 16.59 34.95 -8.99
C TYR A 422 15.09 35.33 -9.01
N PHE A 423 14.77 36.55 -8.56
CA PHE A 423 13.39 36.95 -8.23
C PHE A 423 12.66 37.77 -9.30
N ASP A 424 13.32 38.06 -10.43
CA ASP A 424 12.73 38.72 -11.59
C ASP A 424 13.29 38.16 -12.91
N ALA A 425 12.50 38.31 -13.98
CA ALA A 425 12.78 37.71 -15.28
C ALA A 425 14.01 38.33 -15.97
N ASP A 426 14.20 39.65 -15.86
CA ASP A 426 15.33 40.37 -16.48
C ASP A 426 16.65 39.91 -15.88
N THR A 427 16.73 39.79 -14.56
CA THR A 427 17.92 39.33 -13.86
C THR A 427 18.15 37.85 -14.14
N ALA A 428 17.11 37.02 -14.13
CA ALA A 428 17.22 35.60 -14.49
C ALA A 428 17.82 35.41 -15.89
N GLU A 429 17.32 36.15 -16.89
CA GLU A 429 17.86 36.10 -18.25
C GLU A 429 19.30 36.60 -18.31
N LYS A 430 19.58 37.74 -17.69
CA LYS A 430 20.92 38.33 -17.68
C LYS A 430 21.95 37.36 -17.10
N MET A 431 21.65 36.77 -15.94
CA MET A 431 22.58 35.85 -15.26
C MET A 431 22.76 34.55 -16.04
N ALA A 432 21.70 34.05 -16.69
CA ALA A 432 21.81 32.89 -17.56
C ALA A 432 22.64 33.17 -18.83
N LYS A 433 22.38 34.29 -19.53
CA LYS A 433 22.99 34.57 -20.84
C LYS A 433 24.36 35.22 -20.77
N GLU A 434 24.54 36.22 -19.91
CA GLU A 434 25.79 36.98 -19.83
C GLU A 434 26.81 36.32 -18.91
N HIS A 435 26.34 35.68 -17.84
CA HIS A 435 27.20 35.07 -16.82
C HIS A 435 27.24 33.53 -16.89
N GLY A 436 26.42 32.89 -17.73
CA GLY A 436 26.39 31.44 -17.89
C GLY A 436 25.92 30.69 -16.65
N GLU A 437 25.18 31.35 -15.74
CA GLU A 437 24.72 30.73 -14.51
C GLU A 437 23.51 29.82 -14.77
N LYS A 438 23.44 28.72 -14.00
CA LYS A 438 22.19 27.94 -13.92
C LYS A 438 21.22 28.67 -13.02
N VAL A 439 20.05 29.03 -13.54
CA VAL A 439 19.08 29.89 -12.85
C VAL A 439 17.81 29.12 -12.51
N ILE A 440 17.29 29.31 -11.30
CA ILE A 440 15.90 29.02 -10.95
C ILE A 440 15.18 30.35 -10.75
N MET A 441 14.19 30.61 -11.57
CA MET A 441 13.40 31.82 -11.47
C MET A 441 12.27 31.62 -10.46
N VAL A 442 12.21 32.50 -9.46
CA VAL A 442 11.27 32.43 -8.35
C VAL A 442 10.36 33.66 -8.35
N ARG A 443 9.04 33.46 -8.40
CA ARG A 443 8.06 34.54 -8.49
C ARG A 443 6.81 34.23 -7.67
N PRO A 444 6.09 35.22 -7.12
CA PRO A 444 4.77 34.95 -6.55
C PRO A 444 3.84 34.32 -7.59
N PHE A 445 3.80 34.93 -8.77
CA PHE A 445 3.15 34.44 -9.98
C PHE A 445 3.89 35.04 -11.20
N THR A 446 3.81 34.39 -12.36
CA THR A 446 4.41 34.89 -13.61
C THR A 446 3.39 35.63 -14.47
N LYS A 447 3.86 36.59 -15.27
CA LYS A 447 3.08 37.32 -16.29
C LYS A 447 3.65 37.05 -17.70
N PRO A 448 2.92 37.39 -18.79
CA PRO A 448 3.44 37.30 -20.16
C PRO A 448 4.78 38.00 -20.37
N ASP A 449 4.99 39.13 -19.68
CA ASP A 449 6.26 39.87 -19.74
C ASP A 449 7.43 39.14 -19.09
N ASP A 450 7.19 38.06 -18.32
CA ASP A 450 8.26 37.32 -17.64
C ASP A 450 8.84 36.17 -18.51
N VAL A 451 8.33 35.95 -19.73
CA VAL A 451 8.63 34.77 -20.57
C VAL A 451 10.11 34.65 -20.94
N HIS A 452 10.81 35.75 -21.19
CA HIS A 452 12.24 35.73 -21.53
C HIS A 452 13.08 35.14 -20.39
N GLY A 453 12.82 35.54 -19.15
CA GLY A 453 13.46 34.99 -17.96
C GLY A 453 13.09 33.53 -17.71
N MET A 454 11.83 33.17 -17.97
CA MET A 454 11.36 31.78 -17.86
C MET A 454 12.14 30.87 -18.82
N ILE A 455 12.25 31.24 -20.10
CA ILE A 455 12.99 30.47 -21.13
C ILE A 455 14.48 30.34 -20.79
N ALA A 456 15.06 31.37 -20.19
CA ALA A 456 16.47 31.37 -19.80
C ALA A 456 16.76 30.52 -18.55
N SER A 457 15.74 30.13 -17.79
CA SER A 457 15.88 29.43 -16.51
C SER A 457 15.93 27.90 -16.68
N GLN A 458 16.63 27.22 -15.77
CA GLN A 458 16.62 25.77 -15.66
C GLN A 458 15.33 25.24 -15.04
N GLY A 459 14.68 26.06 -14.22
CA GLY A 459 13.43 25.70 -13.54
C GLY A 459 12.70 26.93 -13.02
N ILE A 460 11.42 26.74 -12.72
CA ILE A 460 10.52 27.82 -12.30
C ILE A 460 9.83 27.42 -11.00
N LEU A 461 9.83 28.32 -10.03
CA LEU A 461 9.11 28.17 -8.77
C LEU A 461 8.13 29.33 -8.58
N THR A 462 6.87 29.02 -8.32
CA THR A 462 5.90 30.03 -7.88
C THR A 462 5.21 29.69 -6.56
N SER A 463 4.99 30.70 -5.71
CA SER A 463 4.25 30.52 -4.45
C SER A 463 2.74 30.42 -4.69
N GLU A 464 2.24 31.02 -5.77
CA GLU A 464 0.84 31.01 -6.17
C GLU A 464 0.65 30.36 -7.55
N GLY A 465 -0.60 30.06 -7.89
CA GLY A 465 -0.99 29.48 -9.18
C GLY A 465 -1.22 27.97 -9.14
N GLY A 466 -2.13 27.50 -9.99
CA GLY A 466 -2.44 26.08 -10.17
C GLY A 466 -1.83 25.50 -11.44
N ALA A 467 -2.18 24.25 -11.75
CA ALA A 467 -1.71 23.54 -12.95
C ALA A 467 -2.03 24.26 -14.27
N THR A 468 -3.02 25.15 -14.31
CA THR A 468 -3.43 25.95 -15.48
C THR A 468 -2.96 27.40 -15.43
N SER A 469 -2.11 27.76 -14.45
CA SER A 469 -1.53 29.10 -14.35
C SER A 469 -0.61 29.42 -15.52
N HIS A 470 -0.37 30.71 -15.76
CA HIS A 470 0.56 31.17 -16.79
C HIS A 470 1.92 30.46 -16.71
N ALA A 471 2.48 30.37 -15.49
CA ALA A 471 3.74 29.68 -15.22
C ALA A 471 3.69 28.23 -15.70
N ALA A 472 2.62 27.51 -15.37
CA ALA A 472 2.47 26.11 -15.71
C ALA A 472 2.25 25.85 -17.21
N VAL A 473 1.55 26.74 -17.90
CA VAL A 473 1.30 26.61 -19.35
C VAL A 473 2.57 26.86 -20.14
N VAL A 474 3.28 27.95 -19.83
CA VAL A 474 4.53 28.31 -20.51
C VAL A 474 5.63 27.30 -20.20
N ALA A 475 5.80 26.90 -18.93
CA ALA A 475 6.79 25.91 -18.54
C ALA A 475 6.63 24.59 -19.30
N ARG A 476 5.39 24.08 -19.41
CA ARG A 476 5.09 22.86 -20.19
C ARG A 476 5.38 23.03 -21.67
N GLN A 477 5.01 24.17 -22.25
CA GLN A 477 5.24 24.44 -23.67
C GLN A 477 6.74 24.40 -24.03
N PHE A 478 7.60 24.83 -23.10
CA PHE A 478 9.06 24.88 -23.31
C PHE A 478 9.83 23.76 -22.62
N GLY A 479 9.16 22.79 -21.99
CA GLY A 479 9.80 21.66 -21.30
C GLY A 479 10.67 22.08 -20.11
N ILE A 480 10.31 23.16 -19.43
CA ILE A 480 11.07 23.70 -18.29
C ILE A 480 10.47 23.13 -17.01
N PRO A 481 11.24 22.45 -16.15
CA PRO A 481 10.74 21.96 -14.86
C PRO A 481 10.09 23.08 -14.04
N ALA A 482 8.88 22.84 -13.52
CA ALA A 482 8.15 23.88 -12.80
C ALA A 482 7.32 23.34 -11.62
N VAL A 483 7.53 23.97 -10.47
CA VAL A 483 6.69 23.82 -9.27
C VAL A 483 5.91 25.11 -9.06
N VAL A 484 4.59 25.03 -9.12
CA VAL A 484 3.72 26.21 -8.95
C VAL A 484 2.83 26.07 -7.72
N GLY A 485 2.35 27.17 -7.15
CA GLY A 485 1.47 27.12 -5.99
C GLY A 485 2.12 26.52 -4.74
N ALA A 486 3.43 26.72 -4.56
CA ALA A 486 4.13 26.34 -3.34
C ALA A 486 3.80 27.33 -2.21
N SER A 487 2.61 27.20 -1.64
CA SER A 487 2.02 28.17 -0.69
C SER A 487 2.81 28.35 0.61
N ALA A 488 3.69 27.40 0.95
CA ALA A 488 4.62 27.52 2.07
C ALA A 488 5.76 28.54 1.82
N VAL A 489 6.02 28.89 0.56
CA VAL A 489 7.06 29.84 0.16
C VAL A 489 6.50 31.25 0.21
N ARG A 490 7.12 32.13 1.01
CA ARG A 490 6.81 33.57 1.03
C ARG A 490 7.95 34.35 0.40
N ILE A 491 7.65 35.11 -0.64
CA ILE A 491 8.64 35.83 -1.46
C ILE A 491 8.58 37.33 -1.14
N ASP A 492 9.73 37.93 -0.82
CA ASP A 492 9.92 39.36 -0.61
C ASP A 492 10.78 39.90 -1.77
N LEU A 493 10.13 40.53 -2.75
CA LEU A 493 10.79 41.05 -3.95
C LEU A 493 11.68 42.26 -3.65
N ASP A 494 11.35 43.06 -2.64
CA ASP A 494 12.13 44.26 -2.27
C ASP A 494 13.47 43.85 -1.64
N LYS A 495 13.44 42.82 -0.81
CA LYS A 495 14.66 42.24 -0.19
C LYS A 495 15.35 41.19 -1.04
N ARG A 496 14.76 40.80 -2.17
CA ARG A 496 15.25 39.74 -3.08
C ARG A 496 15.57 38.45 -2.32
N GLN A 497 14.59 37.96 -1.56
CA GLN A 497 14.70 36.72 -0.78
C GLN A 497 13.35 35.99 -0.68
N MET A 498 13.39 34.69 -0.42
CA MET A 498 12.23 33.90 -0.03
C MET A 498 12.40 33.25 1.33
N THR A 499 11.28 32.95 1.98
CA THR A 499 11.24 32.35 3.31
C THR A 499 10.31 31.14 3.31
N ILE A 500 10.75 30.07 3.96
CA ILE A 500 10.02 28.82 4.16
C ILE A 500 10.21 28.39 5.60
N GLY A 501 9.18 28.56 6.44
CA GLY A 501 9.33 28.43 7.89
C GLY A 501 10.41 29.41 8.40
N ASP A 502 11.42 28.87 9.08
CA ASP A 502 12.56 29.64 9.59
C ASP A 502 13.73 29.76 8.59
N THR A 503 13.64 29.11 7.43
CA THR A 503 14.71 29.12 6.42
C THR A 503 14.56 30.34 5.51
N VAL A 504 15.63 31.10 5.34
CA VAL A 504 15.71 32.25 4.44
C VAL A 504 16.67 31.91 3.30
N ILE A 505 16.20 32.04 2.06
CA ILE A 505 17.00 31.84 0.85
C ILE A 505 17.11 33.17 0.11
N LYS A 506 18.35 33.60 -0.12
CA LYS A 506 18.64 34.87 -0.78
C LYS A 506 18.92 34.67 -2.26
N GLU A 507 18.83 35.76 -3.00
CA GLU A 507 19.23 35.76 -4.40
C GLU A 507 20.68 35.29 -4.60
N GLY A 508 20.89 34.46 -5.62
CA GLY A 508 22.18 33.86 -5.93
C GLY A 508 22.51 32.59 -5.16
N GLU A 509 21.69 32.19 -4.18
CA GLU A 509 21.82 30.91 -3.47
C GLU A 509 21.20 29.75 -4.26
N TRP A 510 21.69 28.54 -4.02
CA TRP A 510 21.32 27.35 -4.79
C TRP A 510 20.07 26.67 -4.25
N ILE A 511 19.18 26.28 -5.17
CA ILE A 511 18.07 25.36 -4.91
C ILE A 511 17.97 24.29 -6.00
N SER A 512 17.13 23.30 -5.74
CA SER A 512 16.86 22.15 -6.61
C SER A 512 15.38 21.82 -6.60
#